data_AF-A0A3R7EQE5-F1
#
_entry.id   AF-A0A3R7EQE5-F1
#
_cell.length_a   1.000
_cell.length_b   1.000
_cell.length_c   1.000
_cell.angle_alpha   90.00
_cell.angle_beta   90.00
_cell.angle_gamma   90.00
#
_symmetry.space_group_name_H-M   'P 1'
#
loop_
_entity.id
_entity.type
_entity.pdbx_description
1 polymer ?
#
loop_
_entity_poly.entity_id
_entity_poly.type
_entity_poly.pdbx_seq_one_letter_code
_entity_poly.pdbx_strand_id
1 'polypeptide(L)'
;MLSIQNQALLTKILSDNKPKLGDDGCLPVIIRFEQTLAGVALNKLEEMEAVVFTYTAFTYYELDQKYPLLIGTPTASTSLDNTEALLKNTTLDDLRTIVEYKLIHASFNHLSPEFRTANWNFFGKIIDGEKVEPTREQFCIAEVDKTVGELLGQYFLDEVWSAETAKAVDELVKALESSTSTGIATADWLDDSTRANAQTKLSKFVYLLGGPENPQLYPTLTLDSKSYFNNRWKVSQVNIDTNLKLAGQPVDNRKFDVPPRHFRAYREYLKKFPSQYTEDAGDKLFYLSFAQARCSKNTDARLNTHLTDPHPPDRFRVTGALENDAEFARVFKCPTDSCLNPSNKCLLWE
;
A
#
# COMPACT_ATOMS: atom_id res chain seq x y z
N MET A 1 2.01 14.71 -7.48
CA MET A 1 1.13 15.67 -8.18
C MET A 1 1.84 17.00 -8.27
N LEU A 2 2.41 17.34 -9.42
CA LEU A 2 2.78 18.72 -9.75
C LEU A 2 2.35 18.89 -11.21
N SER A 3 1.29 19.66 -11.44
CA SER A 3 0.89 20.05 -12.80
C SER A 3 1.93 21.03 -13.37
N ILE A 4 1.94 21.20 -14.69
CA ILE A 4 2.85 22.12 -15.39
C ILE A 4 2.73 23.58 -14.87
N GLN A 5 1.56 23.97 -14.33
CA GLN A 5 1.37 25.28 -13.68
C GLN A 5 2.15 25.41 -12.36
N ASN A 6 2.28 24.33 -11.58
CA ASN A 6 3.05 24.33 -10.34
C ASN A 6 4.56 24.43 -10.58
N GLN A 7 5.05 23.93 -11.72
CA GLN A 7 6.48 24.01 -12.07
C GLN A 7 6.92 25.44 -12.41
N ALA A 8 6.05 26.22 -13.06
CA ALA A 8 6.31 27.63 -13.37
C ALA A 8 6.27 28.52 -12.10
N LEU A 9 5.33 28.26 -11.19
CA LEU A 9 5.24 28.97 -9.90
C LEU A 9 6.42 28.63 -8.99
N LEU A 10 6.82 27.35 -8.92
CA LEU A 10 7.96 26.89 -8.13
C LEU A 10 9.30 27.43 -8.67
N THR A 11 9.46 27.47 -10.00
CA THR A 11 10.65 28.06 -10.63
C THR A 11 10.74 29.56 -10.37
N LYS A 12 9.59 30.27 -10.36
CA LYS A 12 9.51 31.70 -10.06
C LYS A 12 9.81 32.01 -8.58
N ILE A 13 9.31 31.18 -7.65
CA ILE A 13 9.60 31.33 -6.21
C ILE A 13 11.10 31.13 -5.93
N LEU A 14 11.73 30.17 -6.59
CA LEU A 14 13.17 29.88 -6.44
C LEU A 14 14.07 30.87 -7.21
N SER A 15 13.60 31.47 -8.31
CA SER A 15 14.38 32.45 -9.09
C SER A 15 14.43 33.83 -8.45
N ASP A 16 13.38 34.22 -7.72
CA ASP A 16 13.20 35.60 -7.30
C ASP A 16 13.89 35.95 -5.97
N ASN A 17 14.41 34.97 -5.20
CA ASN A 17 15.05 35.24 -3.91
C ASN A 17 16.22 34.31 -3.59
N LYS A 18 17.42 34.88 -3.41
CA LYS A 18 18.54 34.17 -2.78
C LYS A 18 18.24 34.03 -1.27
N PRO A 19 18.40 32.84 -0.67
CA PRO A 19 18.11 32.65 0.75
C PRO A 19 19.07 33.47 1.61
N LYS A 20 18.50 34.35 2.44
CA LYS A 20 19.20 34.91 3.60
C LYS A 20 19.05 33.91 4.73
N LEU A 21 20.03 33.02 4.86
CA LEU A 21 20.19 32.21 6.07
C LEU A 21 20.69 33.15 7.19
N GLY A 22 19.75 33.67 7.98
CA GLY A 22 20.00 34.46 9.18
C GLY A 22 19.58 33.70 10.45
N ASP A 23 20.10 34.13 11.60
CA ASP A 23 20.18 33.40 12.86
C ASP A 23 18.86 33.11 13.63
N ASP A 24 17.69 33.34 13.03
CA ASP A 24 16.39 32.83 13.49
C ASP A 24 15.96 31.66 12.59
N GLY A 25 16.49 30.47 12.87
CA GLY A 25 16.57 29.38 11.90
C GLY A 25 15.23 28.83 11.37
N CYS A 26 15.27 28.30 10.15
CA CYS A 26 14.16 27.61 9.48
C CYS A 26 13.61 26.39 10.26
N LEU A 27 14.41 25.79 11.14
CA LEU A 27 14.08 24.54 11.83
C LEU A 27 12.89 24.68 12.81
N PRO A 28 12.85 25.66 13.73
CA PRO A 28 11.66 25.96 14.54
C PRO A 28 10.38 26.14 13.73
N VAL A 29 10.45 26.80 12.56
CA VAL A 29 9.29 27.01 11.67
C VAL A 29 8.79 25.67 11.14
N ILE A 30 9.68 24.84 10.62
CA ILE A 30 9.36 23.50 10.09
C ILE A 30 8.75 22.62 11.20
N ILE A 31 9.40 22.53 12.37
CA ILE A 31 8.92 21.70 13.48
C ILE A 31 7.52 22.13 13.94
N ARG A 32 7.31 23.43 14.16
CA ARG A 32 6.01 23.96 14.57
C ARG A 32 4.93 23.66 13.54
N PHE A 33 5.25 23.82 12.25
CA PHE A 33 4.30 23.54 11.18
C PHE A 33 3.93 22.05 11.11
N GLU A 34 4.91 21.13 11.13
CA GLU A 34 4.63 19.69 11.07
C GLU A 34 3.86 19.21 12.32
N GLN A 35 4.16 19.75 13.50
CA GLN A 35 3.39 19.46 14.73
C GLN A 35 1.94 19.94 14.62
N THR A 36 1.73 21.14 14.06
CA THR A 36 0.38 21.68 13.87
C THR A 36 -0.38 20.91 12.80
N LEU A 37 0.28 20.55 11.69
CA LEU A 37 -0.29 19.74 10.63
C LEU A 37 -0.70 18.35 11.14
N ALA A 38 0.10 17.72 12.01
CA ALA A 38 -0.24 16.44 12.63
C ALA A 38 -1.50 16.52 13.50
N GLY A 39 -1.76 17.66 14.16
CA GLY A 39 -3.00 17.89 14.93
C GLY A 39 -4.22 18.27 14.09
N VAL A 40 -4.03 18.55 12.80
CA VAL A 40 -5.08 18.92 11.82
C VAL A 40 -5.57 17.70 11.05
N ALA A 41 -4.70 16.71 10.84
CA ALA A 41 -5.05 15.43 10.25
C ALA A 41 -5.88 14.58 11.23
N LEU A 42 -6.87 13.85 10.70
CA LEU A 42 -7.56 12.81 11.45
C LEU A 42 -6.57 11.71 11.84
N ASN A 43 -6.68 11.23 13.07
CA ASN A 43 -5.98 10.01 13.47
C ASN A 43 -6.63 8.78 12.80
N LYS A 44 -5.93 7.64 12.81
CA LYS A 44 -6.39 6.44 12.09
C LYS A 44 -7.77 5.95 12.55
N LEU A 45 -8.08 6.06 13.84
CA LEU A 45 -9.38 5.66 14.39
C LEU A 45 -10.48 6.61 13.90
N GLU A 46 -10.22 7.91 13.93
CA GLU A 46 -11.13 8.92 13.39
C GLU A 46 -11.35 8.75 11.88
N GLU A 47 -10.34 8.36 11.11
CA GLU A 47 -10.52 8.01 9.68
C GLU A 47 -11.43 6.79 9.48
N MET A 48 -11.29 5.77 10.34
CA MET A 48 -12.09 4.54 10.25
C MET A 48 -13.54 4.75 10.69
N GLU A 49 -13.76 5.63 11.66
CA GLU A 49 -15.09 6.00 12.19
C GLU A 49 -15.76 7.11 11.38
N ALA A 50 -14.98 7.87 10.60
CA ALA A 50 -15.53 8.90 9.74
C ALA A 50 -16.54 8.28 8.78
N VAL A 51 -17.75 8.82 8.77
CA VAL A 51 -18.75 8.52 7.76
C VAL A 51 -18.27 9.15 6.45
N VAL A 52 -17.36 8.46 5.76
CA VAL A 52 -16.84 8.91 4.48
C VAL A 52 -17.98 8.74 3.47
N PHE A 53 -18.62 9.85 3.10
CA PHE A 53 -19.27 9.89 1.79
C PHE A 53 -18.15 9.67 0.77
N THR A 54 -18.16 8.52 0.11
CA THR A 54 -17.12 8.08 -0.84
C THR A 54 -16.92 9.01 -2.03
N TYR A 55 -17.71 10.08 -2.14
CA TYR A 55 -17.63 11.09 -3.18
C TYR A 55 -18.02 12.47 -2.64
N THR A 56 -17.06 13.25 -2.13
CA THR A 56 -17.11 14.70 -2.34
C THR A 56 -16.58 14.95 -3.75
N ALA A 57 -17.45 14.84 -4.75
CA ALA A 57 -17.07 15.05 -6.14
C ALA A 57 -16.85 16.55 -6.41
N PHE A 58 -15.72 17.09 -5.97
CA PHE A 58 -15.21 18.34 -6.52
C PHE A 58 -14.58 18.04 -7.88
N THR A 59 -14.98 18.78 -8.91
CA THR A 59 -14.13 18.99 -10.07
C THR A 59 -12.83 19.66 -9.63
N TYR A 60 -11.76 19.53 -10.42
CA TYR A 60 -10.50 20.23 -10.13
C TYR A 60 -10.72 21.74 -9.95
N TYR A 61 -11.60 22.34 -10.77
CA TYR A 61 -11.95 23.75 -10.66
C TYR A 61 -12.61 24.08 -9.31
N GLU A 62 -13.60 23.30 -8.87
CA GLU A 62 -14.24 23.54 -7.57
C GLU A 62 -13.28 23.33 -6.40
N LEU A 63 -12.38 22.34 -6.52
CA LEU A 63 -11.33 22.11 -5.53
C LEU A 63 -10.37 23.31 -5.45
N ASP A 64 -9.96 23.88 -6.59
CA ASP A 64 -9.06 25.03 -6.68
C ASP A 64 -9.70 26.31 -6.15
N GLN A 65 -11.00 26.50 -6.41
CA GLN A 65 -11.74 27.61 -5.83
C GLN A 65 -11.90 27.49 -4.31
N LYS A 66 -12.11 26.27 -3.80
CA LYS A 66 -12.35 26.05 -2.36
C LYS A 66 -11.05 25.97 -1.55
N TYR A 67 -10.00 25.35 -2.08
CA TYR A 67 -8.74 25.06 -1.40
C TYR A 67 -7.50 25.45 -2.24
N PRO A 68 -7.37 26.72 -2.66
CA PRO A 68 -6.30 27.15 -3.54
C PRO A 68 -4.90 26.95 -2.95
N LEU A 69 -4.73 27.07 -1.62
CA LEU A 69 -3.43 26.88 -0.99
C LEU A 69 -3.07 25.39 -0.85
N LEU A 70 -4.05 24.54 -0.55
CA LEU A 70 -3.84 23.09 -0.47
C LEU A 70 -3.44 22.51 -1.83
N ILE A 71 -4.09 22.91 -2.93
CA ILE A 71 -3.70 22.46 -4.27
C ILE A 71 -2.30 22.98 -4.67
N GLY A 72 -1.98 24.21 -4.27
CA GLY A 72 -0.71 24.86 -4.59
C GLY A 72 0.49 24.42 -3.74
N THR A 73 0.27 23.72 -2.63
CA THR A 73 1.33 23.30 -1.71
C THR A 73 1.44 21.78 -1.63
N PRO A 74 2.65 21.20 -1.49
CA PRO A 74 2.85 19.77 -1.33
C PRO A 74 2.50 19.34 0.11
N THR A 75 1.27 19.61 0.56
CA THR A 75 0.75 19.17 1.86
C THR A 75 -0.33 18.11 1.64
N ALA A 76 -0.18 16.98 2.30
CA ALA A 76 -1.17 15.90 2.29
C ALA A 76 -1.82 15.84 3.67
N SER A 77 -3.15 15.83 3.72
CA SER A 77 -3.91 15.75 4.96
C SER A 77 -5.29 15.17 4.68
N THR A 78 -5.84 14.49 5.69
CA THR A 78 -7.16 13.85 5.66
C THR A 78 -8.30 14.84 5.90
N SER A 79 -8.00 16.08 6.32
CA SER A 79 -8.97 17.17 6.45
C SER A 79 -8.61 18.36 5.55
N LEU A 80 -9.33 18.50 4.43
CA LEU A 80 -9.08 19.58 3.46
C LEU A 80 -9.35 20.97 4.07
N ASP A 81 -10.48 21.14 4.77
CA ASP A 81 -10.86 22.43 5.36
C ASP A 81 -9.87 22.88 6.45
N ASN A 82 -9.48 21.99 7.38
CA ASN A 82 -8.55 22.34 8.45
C ASN A 82 -7.16 22.65 7.90
N THR A 83 -6.73 21.92 6.86
CA THR A 83 -5.42 22.12 6.23
C THR A 83 -5.37 23.44 5.47
N GLU A 84 -6.41 23.76 4.71
CA GLU A 84 -6.53 25.06 4.05
C GLU A 84 -6.52 26.21 5.07
N ALA A 85 -7.20 26.05 6.22
CA ALA A 85 -7.17 27.04 7.30
C ALA A 85 -5.77 27.20 7.91
N LEU A 86 -5.04 26.11 8.15
CA LEU A 86 -3.65 26.14 8.61
C LEU A 86 -2.76 26.89 7.62
N LEU A 87 -2.87 26.58 6.33
CA LEU A 87 -2.10 27.24 5.28
C LEU A 87 -2.40 28.74 5.19
N LYS A 88 -3.69 29.13 5.28
CA LYS A 88 -4.10 30.55 5.32
C LYS A 88 -3.54 31.30 6.53
N ASN A 89 -3.38 30.62 7.66
CA ASN A 89 -2.84 31.19 8.89
C ASN A 89 -1.30 31.12 8.98
N THR A 90 -0.64 30.57 7.97
CA THR A 90 0.83 30.50 7.90
C THR A 90 1.35 31.66 7.04
N THR A 91 2.39 32.36 7.51
CA THR A 91 2.95 33.49 6.75
C THR A 91 3.56 33.02 5.42
N LEU A 92 3.65 33.90 4.43
CA LEU A 92 4.23 33.54 3.13
C LEU A 92 5.69 33.09 3.26
N ASP A 93 6.47 33.69 4.13
CA ASP A 93 7.88 33.33 4.34
C ASP A 93 8.02 31.98 5.06
N ASP A 94 7.13 31.67 6.01
CA ASP A 94 7.05 30.35 6.63
C ASP A 94 6.65 29.29 5.59
N LEU A 95 5.62 29.57 4.76
CA LEU A 95 5.18 28.67 3.70
C LEU A 95 6.31 28.38 2.69
N ARG A 96 7.10 29.39 2.29
CA ARG A 96 8.28 29.20 1.44
C ARG A 96 9.28 28.25 2.10
N THR A 97 9.60 28.51 3.35
CA THR A 97 10.51 27.66 4.15
C THR A 97 10.02 26.20 4.20
N ILE A 98 8.73 25.99 4.42
CA ILE A 98 8.11 24.67 4.47
C ILE A 98 8.15 23.97 3.11
N VAL A 99 7.82 24.68 2.02
CA VAL A 99 7.84 24.13 0.66
C VAL A 99 9.27 23.73 0.26
N GLU A 100 10.25 24.57 0.55
CA GLU A 100 11.67 24.27 0.33
C GLU A 100 12.08 23.02 1.11
N TYR A 101 11.77 22.96 2.41
CA TYR A 101 12.05 21.78 3.22
C TYR A 101 11.39 20.51 2.65
N LYS A 102 10.10 20.55 2.34
CA LYS A 102 9.36 19.39 1.80
C LYS A 102 9.93 18.92 0.47
N LEU A 103 10.39 19.84 -0.40
CA LEU A 103 11.05 19.50 -1.66
C LEU A 103 12.40 18.78 -1.44
N ILE A 104 13.24 19.31 -0.54
CA ILE A 104 14.54 18.69 -0.25
C ILE A 104 14.30 17.34 0.46
N HIS A 105 13.40 17.28 1.45
CA HIS A 105 13.03 16.07 2.17
C HIS A 105 12.52 14.96 1.23
N ALA A 106 11.66 15.30 0.25
CA ALA A 106 11.22 14.36 -0.78
C ALA A 106 12.37 13.78 -1.62
N SER A 107 13.51 14.46 -1.65
CA SER A 107 14.72 14.05 -2.36
C SER A 107 15.77 13.39 -1.47
N PHE A 108 15.66 13.42 -0.13
CA PHE A 108 16.73 13.01 0.80
C PHE A 108 17.30 11.62 0.51
N ASN A 109 16.45 10.65 0.20
CA ASN A 109 16.87 9.29 -0.12
C ASN A 109 17.70 9.18 -1.41
N HIS A 110 17.74 10.24 -2.24
CA HIS A 110 18.36 10.22 -3.56
C HIS A 110 19.53 11.20 -3.73
N LEU A 111 19.91 11.88 -2.65
CA LEU A 111 21.05 12.79 -2.61
C LEU A 111 22.31 12.06 -2.13
N SER A 112 23.25 12.80 -1.54
CA SER A 112 24.50 12.25 -1.02
C SER A 112 24.26 11.31 0.17
N PRO A 113 25.24 10.45 0.52
CA PRO A 113 25.13 9.53 1.65
C PRO A 113 24.73 10.22 2.97
N GLU A 114 25.17 11.46 3.19
CA GLU A 114 24.87 12.23 4.40
C GLU A 114 23.36 12.49 4.55
N PHE A 115 22.67 12.86 3.45
CA PHE A 115 21.22 13.05 3.46
C PHE A 115 20.47 11.73 3.68
N ARG A 116 20.92 10.65 3.03
CA ARG A 116 20.32 9.32 3.21
C ARG A 116 20.47 8.81 4.64
N THR A 117 21.67 8.97 5.21
CA THR A 117 21.97 8.59 6.60
C THR A 117 21.14 9.43 7.57
N ALA A 118 21.01 10.73 7.33
CA ALA A 118 20.16 11.61 8.16
C ALA A 118 18.69 11.20 8.11
N ASN A 119 18.16 10.88 6.92
CA ASN A 119 16.81 10.37 6.75
C ASN A 119 16.61 9.04 7.48
N TRP A 120 17.55 8.10 7.32
CA TRP A 120 17.52 6.80 7.98
C TRP A 120 17.60 6.92 9.51
N ASN A 121 18.44 7.81 10.05
CA ASN A 121 18.58 8.01 11.48
C ASN A 121 17.26 8.40 12.16
N PHE A 122 16.37 9.11 11.46
CA PHE A 122 15.05 9.43 11.97
C PHE A 122 14.03 8.33 11.60
N PHE A 123 13.74 8.13 10.31
CA PHE A 123 12.66 7.24 9.90
C PHE A 123 12.99 5.76 10.10
N GLY A 124 14.17 5.30 9.68
CA GLY A 124 14.56 3.91 9.88
C GLY A 124 14.84 3.59 11.35
N LYS A 125 15.75 4.34 11.97
CA LYS A 125 16.27 3.99 13.30
C LYS A 125 15.34 4.38 14.45
N ILE A 126 14.75 5.59 14.43
CA ILE A 126 13.88 6.05 15.53
C ILE A 126 12.44 5.58 15.31
N ILE A 127 11.87 5.81 14.12
CA ILE A 127 10.46 5.49 13.84
C ILE A 127 10.26 3.99 13.61
N ASP A 128 11.03 3.37 12.71
CA ASP A 128 10.90 1.95 12.39
C ASP A 128 11.70 1.04 13.34
N GLY A 129 12.56 1.61 14.20
CA GLY A 129 13.34 0.89 15.18
C GLY A 129 14.48 0.05 14.59
N GLU A 130 14.88 0.32 13.34
CA GLU A 130 15.97 -0.36 12.65
C GLU A 130 17.30 -0.18 13.40
N LYS A 131 18.09 -1.25 13.43
CA LYS A 131 19.39 -1.24 14.12
C LYS A 131 20.56 -0.94 13.19
N VAL A 132 20.39 -1.19 11.90
CA VAL A 132 21.44 -1.12 10.89
C VAL A 132 20.85 -0.45 9.65
N GLU A 133 21.58 0.54 9.12
CA GLU A 133 21.21 1.18 7.86
C GLU A 133 21.31 0.17 6.71
N PRO A 134 20.32 0.12 5.79
CA PRO A 134 20.38 -0.76 4.63
C PRO A 134 21.68 -0.59 3.84
N THR A 135 22.25 -1.70 3.36
CA THR A 135 23.41 -1.62 2.47
C THR A 135 23.05 -0.90 1.17
N ARG A 136 24.05 -0.39 0.46
CA ARG A 136 23.84 0.24 -0.85
C ARG A 136 23.12 -0.70 -1.83
N GLU A 137 23.45 -1.99 -1.81
CA GLU A 137 22.81 -2.99 -2.66
C GLU A 137 21.33 -3.16 -2.33
N GLN A 138 20.99 -3.34 -1.06
CA GLN A 138 19.59 -3.46 -0.60
C GLN A 138 18.78 -2.21 -0.96
N PHE A 139 19.37 -1.03 -0.74
CA PHE A 139 18.77 0.24 -1.13
C PHE A 139 18.53 0.32 -2.65
N CYS A 140 19.53 -0.01 -3.46
CA CYS A 140 19.42 0.04 -4.92
C CYS A 140 18.37 -0.95 -5.43
N ILE A 141 18.31 -2.18 -4.91
CA ILE A 141 17.28 -3.17 -5.29
C ILE A 141 15.87 -2.62 -4.99
N ALA A 142 15.67 -2.12 -3.77
CA ALA A 142 14.39 -1.55 -3.37
C ALA A 142 13.98 -0.34 -4.23
N GLU A 143 14.93 0.52 -4.59
CA GLU A 143 14.64 1.67 -5.42
C GLU A 143 14.35 1.29 -6.88
N VAL A 144 15.01 0.27 -7.44
CA VAL A 144 14.67 -0.20 -8.79
C VAL A 144 13.27 -0.84 -8.79
N ASP A 145 12.92 -1.67 -7.80
CA ASP A 145 11.56 -2.25 -7.63
C ASP A 145 10.49 -1.15 -7.53
N LYS A 146 10.73 -0.09 -6.75
CA LYS A 146 9.78 1.05 -6.65
C LYS A 146 9.67 1.89 -7.92
N THR A 147 10.75 1.99 -8.71
CA THR A 147 10.81 2.92 -9.85
C THR A 147 10.30 2.30 -11.14
N VAL A 148 10.73 1.06 -11.40
CA VAL A 148 10.51 0.31 -12.64
C VAL A 148 10.17 -1.16 -12.36
N GLY A 149 9.56 -1.45 -11.20
CA GLY A 149 9.28 -2.82 -10.75
C GLY A 149 8.35 -3.60 -11.66
N GLU A 150 7.47 -2.92 -12.41
CA GLU A 150 6.61 -3.58 -13.40
C GLU A 150 7.41 -4.13 -14.58
N LEU A 151 8.41 -3.36 -15.04
CA LEU A 151 9.35 -3.80 -16.07
C LEU A 151 10.23 -4.96 -15.56
N LEU A 152 10.73 -4.87 -14.31
CA LEU A 152 11.48 -5.97 -13.70
C LEU A 152 10.63 -7.21 -13.47
N GLY A 153 9.37 -7.02 -13.11
CA GLY A 153 8.41 -8.08 -12.85
C GLY A 153 8.23 -8.98 -14.06
N GLN A 154 8.26 -8.41 -15.27
CA GLN A 154 8.18 -9.20 -16.50
C GLN A 154 9.33 -10.20 -16.63
N TYR A 155 10.58 -9.78 -16.40
CA TYR A 155 11.72 -10.69 -16.42
C TYR A 155 11.62 -11.80 -15.37
N PHE A 156 11.09 -11.48 -14.19
CA PHE A 156 10.85 -12.48 -13.16
C PHE A 156 9.79 -13.50 -13.60
N LEU A 157 8.70 -13.04 -14.21
CA LEU A 157 7.64 -13.90 -14.72
C LEU A 157 8.13 -14.81 -15.85
N ASP A 158 8.96 -14.30 -16.76
CA ASP A 158 9.54 -15.10 -17.84
C ASP A 158 10.34 -16.30 -17.31
N GLU A 159 10.96 -16.16 -16.13
CA GLU A 159 11.75 -17.22 -15.49
C GLU A 159 10.90 -18.19 -14.64
N VAL A 160 9.82 -17.72 -14.00
CA VAL A 160 9.12 -18.52 -12.97
C VAL A 160 7.64 -18.78 -13.24
N TRP A 161 7.02 -18.08 -14.19
CA TRP A 161 5.58 -18.14 -14.45
C TRP A 161 5.26 -18.99 -15.68
N SER A 162 5.41 -20.31 -15.53
CA SER A 162 5.12 -21.25 -16.62
C SER A 162 3.63 -21.36 -16.94
N ALA A 163 3.28 -21.89 -18.12
CA ALA A 163 1.90 -22.16 -18.50
C ALA A 163 1.20 -23.14 -17.53
N GLU A 164 1.94 -24.11 -17.00
CA GLU A 164 1.47 -25.05 -15.99
C GLU A 164 1.18 -24.34 -14.66
N THR A 165 2.05 -23.41 -14.25
CA THR A 165 1.84 -22.59 -13.05
C THR A 165 0.60 -21.73 -13.21
N ALA A 166 0.48 -21.02 -14.34
CA ALA A 166 -0.68 -20.19 -14.67
C ALA A 166 -1.98 -20.99 -14.61
N LYS A 167 -2.01 -22.18 -15.22
CA LYS A 167 -3.16 -23.08 -15.20
C LYS A 167 -3.51 -23.54 -13.78
N ALA A 168 -2.52 -23.96 -13.00
CA ALA A 168 -2.73 -24.43 -11.64
C ALA A 168 -3.30 -23.32 -10.74
N VAL A 169 -2.82 -22.09 -10.87
CA VAL A 169 -3.33 -20.93 -10.12
C VAL A 169 -4.74 -20.54 -10.56
N ASP A 170 -5.02 -20.55 -11.86
CA ASP A 170 -6.35 -20.27 -12.42
C ASP A 170 -7.40 -21.27 -11.93
N GLU A 171 -7.09 -22.56 -12.04
CA GLU A 171 -8.00 -23.62 -11.57
C GLU A 171 -8.28 -23.52 -10.08
N LEU A 172 -7.29 -23.05 -9.32
CA LEU A 172 -7.39 -22.83 -7.89
C LEU A 172 -8.26 -21.62 -7.52
N VAL A 173 -8.14 -20.50 -8.23
CA VAL A 173 -9.01 -19.34 -8.00
C VAL A 173 -10.46 -19.69 -8.32
N LYS A 174 -10.72 -20.39 -9.43
CA LYS A 174 -12.07 -20.90 -9.76
C LYS A 174 -12.64 -21.80 -8.66
N ALA A 175 -11.75 -22.58 -8.05
CA ALA A 175 -12.07 -23.45 -6.93
C ALA A 175 -12.51 -22.62 -5.69
N LEU A 176 -11.75 -21.57 -5.35
CA LEU A 176 -12.11 -20.62 -4.29
C LEU A 176 -13.42 -19.88 -4.57
N GLU A 177 -13.64 -19.42 -5.79
CA GLU A 177 -14.88 -18.75 -6.18
C GLU A 177 -16.08 -19.67 -5.98
N SER A 178 -15.98 -20.94 -6.39
CA SER A 178 -17.03 -21.94 -6.17
C SER A 178 -17.30 -22.20 -4.69
N SER A 179 -16.27 -22.32 -3.86
CA SER A 179 -16.42 -22.50 -2.42
C SER A 179 -17.04 -21.26 -1.76
N THR A 180 -16.61 -20.06 -2.14
CA THR A 180 -17.18 -18.80 -1.66
C THR A 180 -18.66 -18.66 -2.07
N SER A 181 -19.00 -19.02 -3.31
CA SER A 181 -20.39 -19.03 -3.79
C SER A 181 -21.25 -19.98 -2.96
N THR A 182 -20.71 -21.14 -2.58
CA THR A 182 -21.42 -22.10 -1.72
C THR A 182 -21.64 -21.54 -0.31
N GLY A 183 -20.62 -20.92 0.30
CA GLY A 183 -20.75 -20.25 1.60
C GLY A 183 -21.81 -19.14 1.57
N ILE A 184 -21.76 -18.25 0.57
CA ILE A 184 -22.79 -17.22 0.37
C ILE A 184 -24.18 -17.84 0.18
N ALA A 185 -24.31 -18.94 -0.54
CA ALA A 185 -25.60 -19.59 -0.78
C ALA A 185 -26.20 -20.23 0.49
N THR A 186 -25.36 -20.63 1.45
CA THR A 186 -25.76 -21.41 2.63
C THR A 186 -25.76 -20.61 3.93
N ALA A 187 -25.15 -19.42 3.96
CA ALA A 187 -25.11 -18.54 5.12
C ALA A 187 -26.54 -18.20 5.63
N ASP A 188 -26.86 -18.55 6.87
CA ASP A 188 -28.21 -18.44 7.44
C ASP A 188 -28.61 -17.00 7.84
N TRP A 189 -27.64 -16.13 8.08
CA TRP A 189 -27.84 -14.74 8.50
C TRP A 189 -28.14 -13.76 7.36
N LEU A 190 -28.03 -14.20 6.10
CA LEU A 190 -28.33 -13.38 4.93
C LEU A 190 -29.79 -13.51 4.49
N ASP A 191 -30.46 -12.38 4.30
CA ASP A 191 -31.73 -12.37 3.55
C ASP A 191 -31.51 -12.66 2.04
N ASP A 192 -32.59 -13.06 1.36
CA ASP A 192 -32.55 -13.49 -0.04
C ASP A 192 -32.03 -12.41 -0.99
N SER A 193 -32.38 -11.14 -0.72
CA SER A 193 -31.98 -10.00 -1.55
C SER A 193 -30.48 -9.76 -1.46
N THR A 194 -29.94 -9.73 -0.23
CA THR A 194 -28.52 -9.54 0.04
C THR A 194 -27.71 -10.72 -0.48
N ARG A 195 -28.22 -11.95 -0.34
CA ARG A 195 -27.61 -13.15 -0.90
C ARG A 195 -27.50 -13.07 -2.43
N ALA A 196 -28.58 -12.69 -3.12
CA ALA A 196 -28.58 -12.52 -4.58
C ALA A 196 -27.59 -11.43 -5.03
N ASN A 197 -27.51 -10.31 -4.29
CA ASN A 197 -26.54 -9.26 -4.56
C ASN A 197 -25.09 -9.71 -4.34
N ALA A 198 -24.82 -10.49 -3.28
CA ALA A 198 -23.51 -11.05 -3.00
C ALA A 198 -23.07 -12.04 -4.09
N GLN A 199 -23.96 -12.91 -4.57
CA GLN A 199 -23.69 -13.79 -5.72
C GLN A 199 -23.44 -13.00 -7.00
N THR A 200 -24.20 -11.92 -7.23
CA THR A 200 -24.00 -11.03 -8.39
C THR A 200 -22.67 -10.29 -8.32
N LYS A 201 -22.20 -9.94 -7.12
CA LYS A 201 -20.88 -9.34 -6.93
C LYS A 201 -19.78 -10.37 -7.20
N LEU A 202 -19.92 -11.60 -6.68
CA LEU A 202 -18.98 -12.69 -6.92
C LEU A 202 -18.88 -13.06 -8.40
N SER A 203 -20.00 -13.07 -9.14
CA SER A 203 -19.99 -13.38 -10.59
C SER A 203 -19.30 -12.32 -11.45
N LYS A 204 -19.04 -11.12 -10.89
CA LYS A 204 -18.29 -10.03 -11.53
C LYS A 204 -16.87 -9.89 -10.98
N PHE A 205 -16.43 -10.82 -10.11
CA PHE A 205 -15.10 -10.81 -9.57
C PHE A 205 -14.07 -11.02 -10.71
N VAL A 206 -13.09 -10.13 -10.77
CA VAL A 206 -11.98 -10.22 -11.71
C VAL A 206 -10.73 -10.50 -10.89
N TYR A 207 -10.07 -11.63 -11.16
CA TYR A 207 -8.79 -11.97 -10.57
C TYR A 207 -7.66 -11.80 -11.58
N LEU A 208 -6.52 -11.35 -11.05
CA LEU A 208 -5.32 -11.08 -11.83
C LEU A 208 -4.21 -12.04 -11.40
N LEU A 209 -3.62 -12.76 -12.36
CA LEU A 209 -2.60 -13.78 -12.12
C LEU A 209 -1.37 -13.48 -12.97
N GLY A 210 -0.18 -13.64 -12.40
CA GLY A 210 1.05 -13.65 -13.20
C GLY A 210 1.44 -12.30 -13.81
N GLY A 211 1.03 -11.18 -13.22
CA GLY A 211 1.42 -9.84 -13.65
C GLY A 211 0.51 -9.18 -14.68
N PRO A 212 0.74 -7.89 -14.96
CA PRO A 212 -0.12 -7.10 -15.84
C PRO A 212 -0.04 -7.58 -17.29
N GLU A 213 -1.17 -7.60 -17.98
CA GLU A 213 -1.22 -7.97 -19.40
C GLU A 213 -0.50 -6.95 -20.28
N ASN A 214 -0.52 -5.68 -19.88
CA ASN A 214 0.10 -4.57 -20.59
C ASN A 214 1.05 -3.85 -19.62
N PRO A 215 2.26 -4.40 -19.36
CA PRO A 215 3.19 -3.79 -18.43
C PRO A 215 3.60 -2.38 -18.87
N GLN A 216 3.73 -1.44 -17.92
CA GLN A 216 4.26 -0.11 -18.19
C GLN A 216 5.66 -0.21 -18.79
N LEU A 217 5.78 0.23 -20.05
CA LEU A 217 7.04 0.35 -20.75
C LEU A 217 7.59 1.77 -20.66
N TYR A 218 8.91 1.89 -20.84
CA TYR A 218 9.64 3.17 -20.84
C TYR A 218 10.38 3.40 -22.17
N PRO A 219 9.69 3.34 -23.33
CA PRO A 219 10.35 3.30 -24.64
C PRO A 219 11.12 4.58 -25.00
N THR A 220 10.77 5.71 -24.39
CA THR A 220 11.41 7.03 -24.61
C THR A 220 12.46 7.36 -23.54
N LEU A 221 12.68 6.48 -22.57
CA LEU A 221 13.51 6.75 -21.41
C LEU A 221 14.98 6.37 -21.67
N THR A 222 15.83 7.39 -21.82
CA THR A 222 17.29 7.20 -21.81
C THR A 222 17.85 7.56 -20.44
N LEU A 223 18.38 6.55 -19.74
CA LEU A 223 19.04 6.69 -18.45
C LEU A 223 20.55 6.90 -18.62
N ASP A 224 21.13 7.75 -17.78
CA ASP A 224 22.57 7.98 -17.72
C ASP A 224 23.13 7.38 -16.43
N SER A 225 24.05 6.41 -16.56
CA SER A 225 24.74 5.76 -15.43
C SER A 225 25.43 6.75 -14.46
N LYS A 226 25.76 7.97 -14.91
CA LYS A 226 26.41 9.01 -14.10
C LYS A 226 25.43 9.99 -13.46
N SER A 227 24.13 9.88 -13.72
CA SER A 227 23.12 10.87 -13.31
C SER A 227 21.92 10.23 -12.60
N TYR A 228 22.14 9.65 -11.42
CA TYR A 228 21.10 8.93 -10.66
C TYR A 228 19.86 9.79 -10.35
N PHE A 229 20.04 11.00 -9.83
CA PHE A 229 18.91 11.87 -9.47
C PHE A 229 18.08 12.28 -10.71
N ASN A 230 18.76 12.61 -11.82
CA ASN A 230 18.07 12.97 -13.07
C ASN A 230 17.33 11.77 -13.67
N ASN A 231 17.88 10.55 -13.57
CA ASN A 231 17.21 9.33 -14.00
C ASN A 231 15.88 9.13 -13.26
N ARG A 232 15.88 9.32 -11.94
CA ARG A 232 14.68 9.27 -11.11
C ARG A 232 13.66 10.32 -11.53
N TRP A 233 14.11 11.55 -11.77
CA TRP A 233 13.25 12.63 -12.24
C TRP A 233 12.58 12.28 -13.58
N LYS A 234 13.35 11.79 -14.56
CA LYS A 234 12.81 11.36 -15.86
C LYS A 234 11.75 10.27 -15.73
N VAL A 235 11.98 9.26 -14.89
CA VAL A 235 10.97 8.22 -14.65
C VAL A 235 9.71 8.81 -14.01
N SER A 236 9.89 9.69 -13.00
CA SER A 236 8.76 10.35 -12.36
C SER A 236 7.93 11.16 -13.36
N GLN A 237 8.56 11.84 -14.32
CA GLN A 237 7.86 12.58 -15.37
C GLN A 237 7.04 11.64 -16.26
N VAL A 238 7.63 10.54 -16.73
CA VAL A 238 6.89 9.54 -17.53
C VAL A 238 5.69 8.99 -16.74
N ASN A 239 5.88 8.63 -15.46
CA ASN A 239 4.80 8.10 -14.64
C ASN A 239 3.67 9.13 -14.41
N ILE A 240 4.02 10.41 -14.20
CA ILE A 240 3.03 11.50 -14.07
C ILE A 240 2.28 11.69 -15.38
N ASP A 241 2.98 11.79 -16.50
CA ASP A 241 2.38 12.00 -17.83
C ASP A 241 1.45 10.83 -18.21
N THR A 242 1.87 9.60 -17.92
CA THR A 242 1.03 8.40 -18.11
C THR A 242 -0.23 8.48 -17.25
N ASN A 243 -0.10 8.77 -15.95
CA ASN A 243 -1.24 8.85 -15.05
C ASN A 243 -2.22 9.98 -15.41
N LEU A 244 -1.70 11.13 -15.85
CA LEU A 244 -2.54 12.24 -16.32
C LEU A 244 -3.33 11.89 -17.58
N LYS A 245 -2.76 11.07 -18.49
CA LYS A 245 -3.46 10.59 -19.68
C LYS A 245 -4.60 9.62 -19.38
N LEU A 246 -4.63 9.02 -18.19
CA LEU A 246 -5.73 8.16 -17.76
C LEU A 246 -6.99 8.96 -17.39
N ALA A 247 -6.88 10.27 -17.15
CA ALA A 247 -8.02 11.11 -16.82
C ALA A 247 -9.05 11.09 -17.97
N GLY A 248 -10.30 10.73 -17.65
CA GLY A 248 -11.39 10.62 -18.62
C GLY A 248 -11.35 9.36 -19.49
N GLN A 249 -10.34 8.50 -19.34
CA GLN A 249 -10.31 7.19 -19.98
C GLN A 249 -11.06 6.15 -19.13
N PRO A 250 -11.58 5.06 -19.73
CA PRO A 250 -12.08 3.92 -18.98
C PRO A 250 -11.02 3.38 -18.02
N VAL A 251 -11.43 3.00 -16.81
CA VAL A 251 -10.54 2.36 -15.84
C VAL A 251 -10.12 0.99 -16.37
N ASP A 252 -8.83 0.73 -16.42
CA ASP A 252 -8.28 -0.60 -16.66
C ASP A 252 -8.46 -1.45 -15.39
N ASN A 253 -9.45 -2.35 -15.43
CA ASN A 253 -9.75 -3.27 -14.33
C ASN A 253 -8.83 -4.50 -14.27
N ARG A 254 -7.83 -4.57 -15.16
CA ARG A 254 -6.80 -5.62 -15.18
C ARG A 254 -5.41 -5.10 -14.82
N LYS A 255 -5.30 -3.82 -14.45
CA LYS A 255 -4.07 -3.22 -13.93
C LYS A 255 -3.73 -3.76 -12.54
N PHE A 256 -2.47 -4.13 -12.34
CA PHE A 256 -1.95 -4.54 -11.03
C PHE A 256 -1.56 -3.32 -10.20
N ASP A 257 -2.05 -3.23 -8.96
CA ASP A 257 -1.63 -2.19 -8.01
C ASP A 257 -0.29 -2.50 -7.34
N VAL A 258 0.13 -3.77 -7.35
CA VAL A 258 1.39 -4.26 -6.78
C VAL A 258 2.11 -5.18 -7.78
N PRO A 259 3.46 -5.13 -7.87
CA PRO A 259 4.20 -6.07 -8.68
C PRO A 259 3.83 -7.52 -8.31
N PRO A 260 3.73 -8.43 -9.29
CA PRO A 260 3.25 -9.79 -9.08
C PRO A 260 4.18 -10.55 -8.14
N ARG A 261 3.78 -10.62 -6.87
CA ARG A 261 4.30 -11.51 -5.84
C ARG A 261 3.11 -11.97 -4.99
N HIS A 262 3.19 -13.19 -4.48
CA HIS A 262 2.29 -13.86 -3.53
C HIS A 262 1.18 -14.74 -4.12
N PHE A 263 0.92 -15.84 -3.42
CA PHE A 263 0.07 -16.95 -3.83
C PHE A 263 -0.63 -17.54 -2.60
N ARG A 264 -1.91 -17.96 -2.72
CA ARG A 264 -2.42 -19.23 -2.14
C ARG A 264 -3.92 -19.47 -2.30
N ALA A 265 -4.21 -20.77 -2.42
CA ALA A 265 -5.38 -21.53 -1.95
C ALA A 265 -5.14 -23.04 -2.26
N TYR A 266 -5.86 -23.98 -1.63
CA TYR A 266 -5.40 -25.38 -1.60
C TYR A 266 -6.51 -26.45 -1.66
N ARG A 267 -7.62 -26.30 -0.93
CA ARG A 267 -8.58 -27.39 -0.70
C ARG A 267 -9.41 -27.77 -1.94
N GLU A 268 -10.00 -26.78 -2.60
CA GLU A 268 -10.78 -27.03 -3.82
C GLU A 268 -9.89 -27.43 -5.02
N TYR A 269 -8.60 -27.07 -4.98
CA TYR A 269 -7.60 -27.55 -5.94
C TYR A 269 -7.36 -29.06 -5.80
N LEU A 270 -7.32 -29.61 -4.58
CA LEU A 270 -7.10 -31.04 -4.37
C LEU A 270 -8.22 -31.93 -4.94
N LYS A 271 -9.43 -31.41 -5.18
CA LYS A 271 -10.50 -32.14 -5.87
C LYS A 271 -10.19 -32.39 -7.34
N LYS A 272 -9.36 -31.53 -7.96
CA LYS A 272 -8.92 -31.63 -9.37
C LYS A 272 -7.50 -32.19 -9.51
N PHE A 273 -6.68 -32.06 -8.48
CA PHE A 273 -5.26 -32.46 -8.46
C PHE A 273 -4.96 -33.34 -7.25
N PRO A 274 -4.82 -34.66 -7.42
CA PRO A 274 -4.58 -35.58 -6.31
C PRO A 274 -3.29 -35.25 -5.57
N SER A 275 -3.37 -35.12 -4.24
CA SER A 275 -2.20 -34.93 -3.39
C SER A 275 -1.34 -36.19 -3.36
N GLN A 276 -0.01 -36.05 -3.31
CA GLN A 276 0.91 -37.16 -3.02
C GLN A 276 0.89 -37.57 -1.53
N TYR A 277 0.23 -36.77 -0.68
CA TYR A 277 0.10 -36.99 0.75
C TYR A 277 -1.25 -37.63 1.09
N THR A 278 -1.32 -38.33 2.23
CA THR A 278 -2.61 -38.78 2.78
C THR A 278 -3.49 -37.57 3.11
N GLU A 279 -4.81 -37.77 3.17
CA GLU A 279 -5.76 -36.70 3.50
C GLU A 279 -5.44 -36.04 4.85
N ASP A 280 -5.20 -36.82 5.91
CA ASP A 280 -4.79 -36.29 7.22
C ASP A 280 -3.48 -35.48 7.18
N ALA A 281 -2.50 -35.95 6.40
CA ALA A 281 -1.24 -35.22 6.24
C ALA A 281 -1.42 -33.93 5.43
N GLY A 282 -2.21 -33.97 4.35
CA GLY A 282 -2.56 -32.81 3.54
C GLY A 282 -3.29 -31.74 4.36
N ASP A 283 -4.23 -32.13 5.19
CA ASP A 283 -5.00 -31.23 6.04
C ASP A 283 -4.12 -30.54 7.09
N LYS A 284 -3.23 -31.29 7.75
CA LYS A 284 -2.27 -30.69 8.68
C LYS A 284 -1.27 -29.78 7.97
N LEU A 285 -0.80 -30.18 6.80
CA LEU A 285 0.13 -29.37 5.99
C LEU A 285 -0.53 -28.07 5.53
N PHE A 286 -1.83 -28.06 5.20
CA PHE A 286 -2.55 -26.83 4.89
C PHE A 286 -2.42 -25.80 6.02
N TYR A 287 -2.78 -26.18 7.24
CA TYR A 287 -2.74 -25.30 8.41
C TYR A 287 -1.34 -24.89 8.82
N LEU A 288 -0.38 -25.83 8.79
CA LEU A 288 1.03 -25.51 9.02
C LEU A 288 1.54 -24.49 8.01
N SER A 289 1.16 -24.65 6.76
CA SER A 289 1.62 -23.79 5.68
C SER A 289 0.93 -22.42 5.69
N PHE A 290 -0.33 -22.35 6.14
CA PHE A 290 -1.02 -21.10 6.49
C PHE A 290 -0.30 -20.35 7.62
N ALA A 291 0.06 -21.04 8.70
CA ALA A 291 0.77 -20.44 9.84
C ALA A 291 2.20 -20.00 9.46
N GLN A 292 2.92 -20.83 8.71
CA GLN A 292 4.29 -20.56 8.26
C GLN A 292 4.37 -19.34 7.33
N ALA A 293 3.37 -19.13 6.48
CA ALA A 293 3.28 -17.95 5.61
C ALA A 293 3.18 -16.63 6.40
N ARG A 294 2.93 -16.70 7.70
CA ARG A 294 2.77 -15.56 8.63
C ARG A 294 3.80 -15.59 9.77
N CYS A 295 4.88 -16.36 9.64
CA CYS A 295 5.96 -16.32 10.61
C CYS A 295 6.64 -14.94 10.59
N SER A 296 6.52 -14.20 11.69
CA SER A 296 7.20 -12.92 11.87
C SER A 296 7.65 -12.70 13.31
N LYS A 297 8.61 -11.78 13.49
CA LYS A 297 9.11 -11.34 14.79
C LYS A 297 9.33 -9.83 14.74
N ASN A 298 8.68 -9.11 15.63
CA ASN A 298 8.71 -7.65 15.67
C ASN A 298 9.48 -7.15 16.90
N THR A 299 10.10 -5.97 16.78
CA THR A 299 10.60 -5.20 17.93
C THR A 299 9.44 -4.43 18.58
N ASP A 300 9.60 -4.01 19.83
CA ASP A 300 8.57 -3.19 20.52
C ASP A 300 8.30 -1.88 19.76
N ALA A 301 9.34 -1.25 19.22
CA ALA A 301 9.20 -0.06 18.38
C ALA A 301 8.33 -0.33 17.15
N ARG A 302 8.61 -1.43 16.42
CA ARG A 302 7.82 -1.82 15.25
C ARG A 302 6.37 -2.16 15.61
N LEU A 303 6.13 -2.77 16.77
CA LEU A 303 4.78 -3.05 17.25
C LEU A 303 3.99 -1.78 17.56
N ASN A 304 4.64 -0.72 18.07
CA ASN A 304 3.99 0.58 18.24
C ASN A 304 3.61 1.21 16.90
N THR A 305 4.47 1.13 15.89
CA THR A 305 4.14 1.58 14.52
C THR A 305 3.01 0.75 13.90
N HIS A 306 2.91 -0.54 14.25
CA HIS A 306 1.80 -1.41 13.80
C HIS A 306 0.43 -0.99 14.34
N LEU A 307 0.35 -0.15 15.38
CA LEU A 307 -0.93 0.37 15.86
C LEU A 307 -1.67 1.23 14.82
N THR A 308 -0.97 1.72 13.79
CA THR A 308 -1.58 2.44 12.66
C THR A 308 -1.92 1.53 11.47
N ASP A 309 -1.54 0.26 11.53
CA ASP A 309 -1.84 -0.74 10.48
C ASP A 309 -3.25 -1.31 10.72
N PRO A 310 -4.13 -1.35 9.70
CA PRO A 310 -5.43 -2.00 9.83
C PRO A 310 -5.34 -3.53 10.03
N HIS A 311 -4.19 -4.15 9.75
CA HIS A 311 -3.99 -5.58 9.96
C HIS A 311 -3.51 -5.86 11.39
N PRO A 312 -4.10 -6.85 12.07
CA PRO A 312 -3.55 -7.28 13.34
C PRO A 312 -2.16 -7.92 13.14
N PRO A 313 -1.29 -7.90 14.17
CA PRO A 313 0.00 -8.58 14.11
C PRO A 313 -0.13 -10.04 13.64
N ASP A 314 0.80 -10.52 12.83
CA ASP A 314 0.65 -11.81 12.13
C ASP A 314 0.34 -13.01 13.05
N ARG A 315 0.90 -13.03 14.27
CA ARG A 315 0.57 -14.07 15.26
C ARG A 315 -0.94 -14.19 15.49
N PHE A 316 -1.63 -13.06 15.55
CA PHE A 316 -3.07 -12.98 15.76
C PHE A 316 -3.87 -13.22 14.49
N ARG A 317 -3.28 -12.96 13.31
CA ARG A 317 -3.85 -13.40 12.02
C ARG A 317 -3.89 -14.92 11.93
N VAL A 318 -2.93 -15.60 12.54
CA VAL A 318 -2.91 -17.05 12.63
C VAL A 318 -3.84 -17.53 13.74
N THR A 319 -3.58 -17.18 15.00
CA THR A 319 -4.34 -17.74 16.12
C THR A 319 -5.81 -17.33 16.09
N GLY A 320 -6.12 -16.06 15.83
CA GLY A 320 -7.50 -15.58 15.77
C GLY A 320 -8.32 -16.18 14.63
N ALA A 321 -7.69 -16.51 13.49
CA ALA A 321 -8.36 -17.25 12.43
C ALA A 321 -8.61 -18.72 12.84
N LEU A 322 -7.58 -19.40 13.36
CA LEU A 322 -7.66 -20.82 13.73
C LEU A 322 -8.57 -21.09 14.94
N GLU A 323 -8.69 -20.14 15.87
CA GLU A 323 -9.63 -20.21 17.00
C GLU A 323 -11.08 -20.32 16.52
N ASN A 324 -11.41 -19.68 15.40
CA ASN A 324 -12.75 -19.66 14.81
C ASN A 324 -12.99 -20.82 13.83
N ASP A 325 -11.95 -21.54 13.42
CA ASP A 325 -12.03 -22.64 12.46
C ASP A 325 -12.31 -23.98 13.19
N ALA A 326 -13.51 -24.54 12.99
CA ALA A 326 -13.88 -25.83 13.56
C ALA A 326 -13.16 -27.01 12.89
N GLU A 327 -12.82 -26.90 11.60
CA GLU A 327 -12.06 -27.91 10.87
C GLU A 327 -10.62 -27.99 11.37
N PHE A 328 -10.01 -26.86 11.72
CA PHE A 328 -8.69 -26.84 12.37
C PHE A 328 -8.72 -27.66 13.67
N ALA A 329 -9.69 -27.39 14.54
CA ALA A 329 -9.86 -28.10 15.80
C ALA A 329 -10.08 -29.61 15.58
N ARG A 330 -10.83 -30.00 14.54
CA ARG A 330 -11.04 -31.40 14.15
C ARG A 330 -9.74 -32.06 13.68
N VAL A 331 -9.01 -31.42 12.78
CA VAL A 331 -7.77 -31.95 12.16
C VAL A 331 -6.67 -32.16 13.20
N PHE A 332 -6.51 -31.21 14.13
CA PHE A 332 -5.50 -31.28 15.20
C PHE A 332 -6.02 -31.93 16.48
N LYS A 333 -7.29 -32.33 16.52
CA LYS A 333 -7.97 -32.91 17.70
C LYS A 333 -7.81 -32.03 18.94
N CYS A 334 -8.00 -30.73 18.77
CA CYS A 334 -7.90 -29.74 19.85
C CYS A 334 -9.02 -29.98 20.88
N PRO A 335 -8.71 -30.08 22.19
CA PRO A 335 -9.73 -30.18 23.23
C PRO A 335 -10.69 -28.99 23.19
N THR A 336 -11.96 -29.20 23.50
CA THR A 336 -12.94 -28.12 23.70
C THR A 336 -12.44 -27.17 24.79
N ASP A 337 -12.67 -25.87 24.59
CA ASP A 337 -12.24 -24.78 25.47
C ASP A 337 -10.71 -24.64 25.64
N SER A 338 -9.94 -25.29 24.77
CA SER A 338 -8.51 -25.00 24.65
C SER A 338 -8.28 -23.66 23.92
N CYS A 339 -7.06 -23.12 24.04
CA CYS A 339 -6.70 -21.81 23.47
C CYS A 339 -7.02 -21.67 21.98
N LEU A 340 -6.92 -22.74 21.18
CA LEU A 340 -7.22 -22.72 19.74
C LEU A 340 -8.53 -23.44 19.39
N ASN A 341 -9.36 -23.75 20.39
CA ASN A 341 -10.71 -24.29 20.20
C ASN A 341 -11.67 -23.76 21.27
N PRO A 342 -11.88 -22.43 21.34
CA PRO A 342 -12.87 -21.86 22.22
C PRO A 342 -14.29 -22.30 21.81
N SER A 343 -15.19 -22.43 22.79
CA SER A 343 -16.61 -22.73 22.52
C SER A 343 -17.31 -21.66 21.70
N ASN A 344 -16.94 -20.39 21.88
CA ASN A 344 -17.49 -19.28 21.10
C ASN A 344 -16.61 -19.04 19.87
N LYS A 345 -17.18 -19.18 18.67
CA LYS A 345 -16.52 -18.95 17.39
C LYS A 345 -17.26 -17.86 16.60
N CYS A 346 -16.52 -17.02 15.91
CA CYS A 346 -17.02 -15.98 15.02
C CYS A 346 -17.01 -16.50 13.58
N LEU A 347 -18.18 -16.67 12.98
CA LEU A 347 -18.36 -17.09 11.59
C LEU A 347 -19.12 -16.02 10.84
N LEU A 348 -18.68 -15.72 9.61
CA LEU A 348 -19.31 -14.72 8.75
C LEU A 348 -19.68 -15.30 7.38
N TRP A 349 -18.76 -15.99 6.69
CA TRP A 349 -18.98 -16.48 5.33
C TRP A 349 -18.99 -18.01 5.21
N GLU A 350 -18.90 -18.71 6.35
CA GLU A 350 -18.83 -20.17 6.45
C GLU A 350 -20.17 -20.78 6.88
#